data_AF-A0A2N3DMT9-F1
#
_entry.id   AF-A0A2N3DMT9-F1
#
_cell.length_a   1.000
_cell.length_b   1.000
_cell.length_c   1.000
_cell.angle_alpha   90.00
_cell.angle_beta   90.00
_cell.angle_gamma   90.00
#
_symmetry.space_group_name_H-M   'P 1'
#
loop_
_entity.id
_entity.type
_entity.pdbx_description
1 polymer ?
#
loop_
_entity_poly.entity_id
_entity_poly.type
_entity_poly.pdbx_seq_one_letter_code
_entity_poly.pdbx_strand_id
1 'polypeptide(L)'
;FNIAKLRYHKIIIMTDADVDGAHIRTLLLTFFYRQMPEIIENGHLYIAQPPLYKVAKGRSEVYLKDDTALENYLVDAGIDALLLETPGGARSGNDLRGLIEHGRRLRALMRYVPRTLDHGLVEALALTGALDPDLDTAGRHSAAETAASWLKAAERALTGGAEAVWTVQAVEGGGYTLERRWRGVSDHHAVDAAFLASQEARRLHKLAQEQAETYARPGRLVKAGSAPVEAEPVEGEEEEVAVAPAAKANPVTRPSELLDAIFAHSRKGLAISRYKGLGEMNAEQLWETTLDPANRSLLRVEAEQADVAHEIFERLMGDEVEPRRDFIQTNALSVANLDV
;
A
#
# COMPACT_ATOMS: atom_id res chain seq x y z
N PHE A 1 -18.71 29.21 -31.95
CA PHE A 1 -17.37 28.64 -32.23
C PHE A 1 -17.36 28.09 -33.67
N ASN A 2 -16.21 27.99 -34.34
CA ASN A 2 -16.13 27.37 -35.68
C ASN A 2 -14.87 26.49 -35.74
N ILE A 3 -15.07 25.16 -35.73
CA ILE A 3 -13.98 24.18 -35.74
C ILE A 3 -13.12 24.23 -37.00
N ALA A 4 -13.68 24.62 -38.15
CA ALA A 4 -12.95 24.67 -39.42
C ALA A 4 -11.86 25.76 -39.45
N LYS A 5 -11.90 26.72 -38.50
CA LYS A 5 -10.89 27.78 -38.36
C LYS A 5 -9.92 27.51 -37.20
N LEU A 6 -9.85 26.27 -36.69
CA LEU A 6 -8.98 25.92 -35.57
C LEU A 6 -7.51 26.04 -35.98
N ARG A 7 -6.78 26.95 -35.31
CA ARG A 7 -5.33 27.15 -35.55
C ARG A 7 -4.48 26.05 -34.92
N TYR A 8 -4.87 25.57 -33.74
CA TYR A 8 -4.14 24.59 -32.96
C TYR A 8 -4.99 23.35 -32.75
N HIS A 9 -4.61 22.26 -33.41
CA HIS A 9 -5.32 20.97 -33.37
C HIS A 9 -4.92 20.11 -32.16
N LYS A 10 -3.98 20.60 -31.34
CA LYS A 10 -3.54 19.95 -30.11
C LYS A 10 -3.38 20.99 -29.03
N ILE A 11 -4.36 21.05 -28.13
CA ILE A 11 -4.39 21.95 -26.99
C ILE A 11 -4.04 21.12 -25.76
N ILE A 12 -3.00 21.52 -25.03
CA ILE A 12 -2.55 20.82 -23.83
C ILE A 12 -2.75 21.75 -22.64
N ILE A 13 -3.55 21.30 -21.66
CA ILE A 13 -3.72 21.97 -20.37
C ILE A 13 -2.67 21.38 -19.42
N MET A 14 -1.83 22.25 -18.88
CA MET A 14 -0.85 21.90 -17.85
C MET A 14 -1.16 22.75 -16.61
N THR A 15 -1.32 22.10 -15.48
CA THR A 15 -1.67 22.73 -14.19
C THR A 15 -0.92 22.02 -13.09
N ASP A 16 -0.75 22.69 -11.95
CA ASP A 16 -0.15 22.09 -10.77
C ASP A 16 -0.97 20.89 -10.24
N ALA A 17 -0.30 20.05 -9.45
CA ALA A 17 -0.86 18.85 -8.85
C ALA A 17 -1.60 19.14 -7.52
N ASP A 18 -1.70 20.41 -7.14
CA ASP A 18 -2.39 20.89 -5.95
C ASP A 18 -3.87 21.19 -6.20
N VAL A 19 -4.55 21.68 -5.15
CA VAL A 19 -5.98 21.98 -5.15
C VAL A 19 -6.30 23.13 -6.12
N ASP A 20 -5.46 24.16 -6.18
CA ASP A 20 -5.67 25.32 -7.06
C ASP A 20 -5.47 24.95 -8.54
N GLY A 21 -4.47 24.12 -8.83
CA GLY A 21 -4.27 23.50 -10.13
C GLY A 21 -5.46 22.65 -10.56
N ALA A 22 -6.07 21.88 -9.64
CA ALA A 22 -7.28 21.14 -9.91
C ALA A 22 -8.50 22.05 -10.17
N HIS A 23 -8.63 23.17 -9.45
CA HIS A 23 -9.69 24.15 -9.66
C HIS A 23 -9.60 24.81 -11.04
N ILE A 24 -8.44 25.35 -11.42
CA ILE A 24 -8.27 26.00 -12.74
C ILE A 24 -8.43 25.00 -13.88
N ARG A 25 -7.97 23.76 -13.71
CA ARG A 25 -8.19 22.68 -14.68
C ARG A 25 -9.68 22.42 -14.88
N THR A 26 -10.44 22.29 -13.79
CA THR A 26 -11.89 22.03 -13.84
C THR A 26 -12.66 23.17 -14.51
N LEU A 27 -12.27 24.43 -14.21
CA LEU A 27 -12.80 25.62 -14.86
C LEU A 27 -12.59 25.59 -16.38
N LEU A 28 -11.36 25.29 -16.83
CA LEU A 28 -11.03 25.22 -18.25
C LEU A 28 -11.78 24.07 -18.94
N LEU A 29 -11.84 22.89 -18.32
CA LEU A 29 -12.58 21.74 -18.86
C LEU A 29 -14.06 22.08 -19.02
N THR A 30 -14.68 22.69 -18.01
CA THR A 30 -16.08 23.13 -18.05
C THR A 30 -16.31 24.18 -19.13
N PHE A 31 -15.37 25.11 -19.31
CA PHE A 31 -15.43 26.10 -20.38
C PHE A 31 -15.38 25.46 -21.77
N PHE A 32 -14.44 24.55 -22.02
CA PHE A 32 -14.37 23.81 -23.29
C PHE A 32 -15.63 23.00 -23.53
N TYR A 33 -16.14 22.32 -22.50
CA TYR A 33 -17.36 21.54 -22.58
C TYR A 33 -18.57 22.39 -22.97
N ARG A 34 -18.80 23.52 -22.29
CA ARG A 34 -20.00 24.34 -22.52
C ARG A 34 -19.93 25.20 -23.78
N GLN A 35 -18.74 25.73 -24.11
CA GLN A 35 -18.60 26.74 -25.17
C GLN A 35 -18.04 26.18 -26.48
N MET A 36 -17.29 25.09 -26.41
CA MET A 36 -16.56 24.51 -27.56
C MET A 36 -16.52 22.97 -27.51
N PRO A 37 -17.69 22.28 -27.38
CA PRO A 37 -17.75 20.82 -27.23
C PRO A 37 -17.08 20.07 -28.40
N GLU A 38 -17.19 20.61 -29.62
CA GLU A 38 -16.54 20.08 -30.82
C GLU A 38 -15.02 19.91 -30.67
N ILE A 39 -14.33 20.68 -29.81
CA ILE A 39 -12.89 20.50 -29.55
C ILE A 39 -12.62 19.19 -28.81
N ILE A 40 -13.49 18.83 -27.87
CA ILE A 40 -13.38 17.60 -27.08
C ILE A 40 -13.79 16.41 -27.93
N GLU A 41 -14.92 16.51 -28.64
CA GLU A 41 -15.45 15.45 -29.52
C GLU A 41 -14.46 15.07 -30.63
N ASN A 42 -13.76 16.05 -31.21
CA ASN A 42 -12.73 15.80 -32.22
C ASN A 42 -11.35 15.43 -31.62
N GLY A 43 -11.24 15.27 -30.30
CA GLY A 43 -10.03 14.80 -29.63
C GLY A 43 -8.85 15.77 -29.67
N HIS A 44 -9.12 17.08 -29.68
CA HIS A 44 -8.09 18.12 -29.72
C HIS A 44 -7.59 18.56 -28.35
N LEU A 45 -8.28 18.19 -27.26
CA LEU A 45 -7.96 18.60 -25.89
C LEU A 45 -7.23 17.50 -25.11
N TYR A 46 -6.12 17.89 -24.47
CA TYR A 46 -5.25 17.01 -23.71
C TYR A 46 -4.88 17.65 -22.36
N ILE A 47 -4.59 16.82 -21.36
CA ILE A 47 -4.05 17.21 -20.05
C ILE A 47 -2.63 16.67 -19.95
N ALA A 48 -1.68 17.53 -19.60
CA ALA A 48 -0.31 17.11 -19.34
C ALA A 48 -0.23 16.28 -18.05
N GLN A 49 0.66 15.30 -18.01
CA GLN A 49 0.90 14.46 -16.84
C GLN A 49 2.37 14.62 -16.40
N PRO A 50 2.71 15.72 -15.70
CA PRO A 50 4.05 15.92 -15.17
C PRO A 50 4.39 14.84 -14.13
N PRO A 51 5.68 14.55 -13.90
CA PRO A 51 6.07 13.57 -12.90
C PRO A 51 5.78 14.05 -11.47
N LEU A 52 5.30 13.16 -10.62
CA LEU A 52 5.06 13.43 -9.20
C LEU A 52 6.33 13.30 -8.35
N TYR A 53 7.28 12.44 -8.75
CA TYR A 53 8.50 12.19 -8.00
C TYR A 53 9.75 12.31 -8.88
N LYS A 54 10.83 12.76 -8.25
CA LYS A 54 12.20 12.60 -8.72
C LYS A 54 12.95 11.71 -7.74
N VAL A 55 13.51 10.61 -8.23
CA VAL A 55 14.33 9.68 -7.45
C VAL A 55 15.77 9.77 -7.94
N ALA A 56 16.70 10.12 -7.05
CA ALA A 56 18.12 10.20 -7.35
C ALA A 56 18.91 9.16 -6.56
N LYS A 57 19.83 8.46 -7.24
CA LYS A 57 20.78 7.49 -6.68
C LYS A 57 22.18 7.78 -7.24
N GLY A 58 23.00 8.49 -6.47
CA GLY A 58 24.31 8.93 -6.94
C GLY A 58 24.19 9.91 -8.10
N ARG A 59 24.63 9.51 -9.30
CA ARG A 59 24.54 10.32 -10.53
C ARG A 59 23.31 10.01 -11.40
N SER A 60 22.57 8.95 -11.08
CA SER A 60 21.37 8.57 -11.83
C SER A 60 20.15 9.25 -11.22
N GLU A 61 19.31 9.81 -12.07
CA GLU A 61 18.04 10.43 -11.71
C GLU A 61 16.93 9.82 -12.55
N VAL A 62 15.77 9.56 -11.94
CA VAL A 62 14.60 8.98 -12.59
C VAL A 62 13.36 9.77 -12.16
N TYR A 63 12.51 10.09 -13.13
CA TYR A 63 11.23 10.76 -12.91
C TYR A 63 10.10 9.75 -12.91
N LEU A 64 9.25 9.78 -11.88
CA LEU A 64 8.15 8.85 -11.69
C LEU A 64 6.83 9.61 -11.64
N LYS A 65 5.86 9.13 -12.42
CA LYS A 65 4.59 9.82 -12.67
C LYS A 65 3.64 9.86 -11.48
N ASP A 66 3.60 8.81 -10.68
CA ASP A 66 2.62 8.62 -9.61
C ASP A 66 3.17 7.74 -8.48
N ASP A 67 2.40 7.59 -7.40
CA ASP A 67 2.73 6.72 -6.27
C ASP A 67 2.97 5.27 -6.70
N THR A 68 2.18 4.77 -7.66
CA THR A 68 2.30 3.37 -8.14
C THR A 68 3.66 3.14 -8.81
N ALA A 69 4.11 4.09 -9.64
CA ALA A 69 5.42 4.06 -10.26
C ALA A 69 6.55 4.14 -9.23
N LEU A 70 6.41 4.97 -8.19
CA LEU A 70 7.36 5.01 -7.07
C LEU A 70 7.43 3.67 -6.33
N GLU A 71 6.29 3.11 -5.96
CA GLU A 71 6.27 1.84 -5.25
C GLU A 71 6.86 0.70 -6.11
N ASN A 72 6.52 0.64 -7.40
CA ASN A 72 7.10 -0.36 -8.31
C ASN A 72 8.61 -0.22 -8.45
N TYR A 73 9.11 1.02 -8.61
CA TYR A 73 10.53 1.30 -8.65
C TYR A 73 11.25 0.81 -7.37
N LEU A 74 10.65 1.03 -6.20
CA LEU A 74 11.19 0.54 -4.93
C LEU A 74 11.13 -1.00 -4.83
N VAL A 75 10.05 -1.62 -5.29
CA VAL A 75 9.93 -3.09 -5.31
C VAL A 75 10.99 -3.73 -6.20
N ASP A 76 11.18 -3.21 -7.41
CA ASP A 76 12.16 -3.72 -8.35
C ASP A 76 13.58 -3.63 -7.77
N ALA A 77 13.93 -2.46 -7.22
CA ALA A 77 15.22 -2.27 -6.55
C ALA A 77 15.40 -3.22 -5.34
N GLY A 78 14.32 -3.52 -4.62
CA GLY A 78 14.34 -4.44 -3.48
C GLY A 78 14.53 -5.89 -3.89
N ILE A 79 13.81 -6.35 -4.92
CA ILE A 79 13.89 -7.73 -5.45
C ILE A 79 15.30 -8.04 -5.96
N ASP A 80 15.96 -7.07 -6.61
CA ASP A 80 17.31 -7.25 -7.13
C ASP A 80 18.37 -7.36 -6.01
N ALA A 81 18.09 -6.80 -4.83
CA ALA A 81 19.04 -6.68 -3.73
C ALA A 81 18.84 -7.71 -2.60
N LEU A 82 17.67 -8.34 -2.52
CA LEU A 82 17.24 -9.09 -1.35
C LEU A 82 16.71 -10.49 -1.70
N LEU A 83 16.77 -11.38 -0.73
CA LEU A 83 16.07 -12.65 -0.73
C LEU A 83 15.44 -12.89 0.64
N LEU A 84 14.30 -13.58 0.66
CA LEU A 84 13.63 -13.99 1.89
C LEU A 84 13.97 -15.46 2.17
N GLU A 85 14.68 -15.71 3.26
CA GLU A 85 14.91 -17.06 3.77
C GLU A 85 13.70 -17.50 4.59
N THR A 86 13.07 -18.58 4.17
CA THR A 86 11.98 -19.23 4.91
C THR A 86 12.37 -20.67 5.24
N PRO A 87 11.71 -21.35 6.19
CA PRO A 87 11.95 -22.78 6.42
C PRO A 87 11.72 -23.64 5.17
N GLY A 88 10.85 -23.20 4.26
CA GLY A 88 10.58 -23.85 2.96
C GLY A 88 11.58 -23.49 1.86
N GLY A 89 12.68 -22.79 2.19
CA GLY A 89 13.73 -22.38 1.26
C GLY A 89 13.80 -20.87 1.01
N ALA A 90 14.84 -20.47 0.28
CA ALA A 90 15.07 -19.09 -0.11
C ALA A 90 14.16 -18.66 -1.27
N ARG A 91 13.53 -17.48 -1.14
CA ARG A 91 12.63 -16.86 -2.11
C ARG A 91 13.31 -15.63 -2.71
N SER A 92 13.54 -15.61 -4.01
CA SER A 92 14.21 -14.51 -4.73
C SER A 92 13.58 -14.26 -6.11
N GLY A 93 13.95 -13.14 -6.75
CA GLY A 93 13.47 -12.82 -8.10
C GLY A 93 11.94 -12.81 -8.22
N ASN A 94 11.41 -13.58 -9.19
CA ASN A 94 9.97 -13.67 -9.45
C ASN A 94 9.18 -14.28 -8.28
N ASP A 95 9.78 -15.17 -7.50
CA ASP A 95 9.12 -15.79 -6.35
C ASP A 95 8.91 -14.76 -5.24
N LEU A 96 9.96 -13.98 -4.92
CA LEU A 96 9.88 -12.86 -4.00
C LEU A 96 8.89 -11.79 -4.50
N ARG A 97 8.87 -11.52 -5.81
CA ARG A 97 7.86 -10.62 -6.42
C ARG A 97 6.44 -11.11 -6.15
N GLY A 98 6.18 -12.41 -6.29
CA GLY A 98 4.88 -13.00 -5.99
C GLY A 98 4.43 -12.75 -4.55
N LEU A 99 5.34 -12.88 -3.58
CA LEU A 99 5.08 -12.58 -2.16
C LEU A 99 4.82 -11.10 -1.90
N ILE A 100 5.55 -10.21 -2.57
CA ILE A 100 5.34 -8.76 -2.48
C ILE A 100 3.97 -8.38 -3.05
N GLU A 101 3.59 -8.89 -4.21
CA GLU A 101 2.28 -8.63 -4.80
C GLU A 101 1.14 -9.24 -3.97
N HIS A 102 1.36 -10.39 -3.35
CA HIS A 102 0.44 -10.95 -2.36
C HIS A 102 0.27 -10.00 -1.15
N GLY A 103 1.37 -9.52 -0.57
CA GLY A 103 1.33 -8.56 0.52
C GLY A 103 0.62 -7.25 0.14
N ARG A 104 0.79 -6.75 -1.09
CA ARG A 104 0.11 -5.55 -1.59
C ARG A 104 -1.40 -5.74 -1.64
N ARG A 105 -1.86 -6.87 -2.17
CA ARG A 105 -3.27 -7.25 -2.19
C ARG A 105 -3.83 -7.35 -0.78
N LEU A 106 -3.08 -7.93 0.16
CA LEU A 106 -3.50 -8.04 1.56
C LEU A 106 -3.59 -6.66 2.23
N ARG A 107 -2.59 -5.80 2.04
CA ARG A 107 -2.59 -4.41 2.54
C ARG A 107 -3.75 -3.59 1.98
N ALA A 108 -4.14 -3.81 0.73
CA ALA A 108 -5.29 -3.15 0.12
C ALA A 108 -6.61 -3.58 0.80
N LEU A 109 -6.78 -4.88 1.10
CA LEU A 109 -7.95 -5.37 1.85
C LEU A 109 -7.96 -4.87 3.30
N MET A 110 -6.79 -4.73 3.91
CA MET A 110 -6.66 -4.24 5.30
C MET A 110 -7.22 -2.82 5.49
N ARG A 111 -7.34 -2.01 4.42
CA ARG A 111 -7.94 -0.66 4.49
C ARG A 111 -9.42 -0.68 4.90
N TYR A 112 -10.10 -1.80 4.72
CA TYR A 112 -11.52 -1.98 5.06
C TYR A 112 -11.72 -2.62 6.44
N VAL A 113 -10.64 -3.03 7.11
CA VAL A 113 -10.70 -3.56 8.47
C VAL A 113 -10.99 -2.42 9.44
N PRO A 114 -11.89 -2.62 10.44
CA PRO A 114 -12.14 -1.62 11.46
C PRO A 114 -10.84 -1.14 12.12
N ARG A 115 -10.67 0.19 12.21
CA ARG A 115 -9.47 0.81 12.80
C ARG A 115 -9.24 0.47 14.29
N THR A 116 -10.26 -0.05 14.95
CA THR A 116 -10.18 -0.53 16.34
C THR A 116 -9.43 -1.86 16.46
N LEU A 117 -9.31 -2.62 15.37
CA LEU A 117 -8.57 -3.87 15.33
C LEU A 117 -7.11 -3.60 14.94
N ASP A 118 -6.19 -4.26 15.64
CA ASP A 118 -4.79 -4.25 15.26
C ASP A 118 -4.59 -5.04 13.96
N HIS A 119 -4.06 -4.39 12.92
CA HIS A 119 -3.88 -5.01 11.61
C HIS A 119 -2.92 -6.20 11.66
N GLY A 120 -1.90 -6.12 12.54
CA GLY A 120 -0.94 -7.18 12.72
C GLY A 120 -1.55 -8.45 13.28
N LEU A 121 -2.46 -8.31 14.24
CA LEU A 121 -3.28 -9.37 14.79
C LEU A 121 -4.24 -9.93 13.72
N VAL A 122 -4.89 -9.08 12.93
CA VAL A 122 -5.80 -9.54 11.87
C VAL A 122 -5.07 -10.35 10.80
N GLU A 123 -3.84 -9.97 10.42
CA GLU A 123 -3.00 -10.81 9.55
C GLU A 123 -2.70 -12.16 10.18
N ALA A 124 -2.35 -12.22 11.47
CA ALA A 124 -2.10 -13.46 12.16
C ALA A 124 -3.34 -14.38 12.18
N LEU A 125 -4.52 -13.81 12.46
CA LEU A 125 -5.79 -14.54 12.40
C LEU A 125 -6.08 -15.06 10.99
N ALA A 126 -5.81 -14.26 9.96
CA ALA A 126 -6.03 -14.66 8.57
C ALA A 126 -5.10 -15.81 8.15
N LEU A 127 -3.80 -15.71 8.50
CA LEU A 127 -2.77 -16.70 8.18
C LEU A 127 -2.98 -18.03 8.93
N THR A 128 -3.43 -17.98 10.18
CA THR A 128 -3.65 -19.18 11.02
C THR A 128 -5.04 -19.80 10.88
N GLY A 129 -5.92 -19.20 10.07
CA GLY A 129 -7.25 -19.74 9.80
C GLY A 129 -8.34 -19.32 10.78
N ALA A 130 -8.05 -18.45 11.76
CA ALA A 130 -9.05 -17.98 12.72
C ALA A 130 -10.17 -17.11 12.09
N LEU A 131 -9.97 -16.63 10.86
CA LEU A 131 -10.97 -15.94 10.05
C LEU A 131 -11.74 -16.86 9.08
N ASP A 132 -11.54 -18.17 9.15
CA ASP A 132 -12.25 -19.13 8.30
C ASP A 132 -13.77 -19.08 8.59
N PRO A 133 -14.61 -18.76 7.59
CA PRO A 133 -16.06 -18.65 7.77
C PRO A 133 -16.75 -19.98 8.10
N ASP A 134 -16.11 -21.11 7.80
CA ASP A 134 -16.72 -22.44 7.93
C ASP A 134 -16.47 -23.05 9.33
N LEU A 135 -15.66 -22.39 10.17
CA LEU A 135 -15.40 -22.82 11.54
C LEU A 135 -16.58 -22.53 12.49
N ASP A 136 -16.92 -23.54 13.29
CA ASP A 136 -17.80 -23.39 14.44
C ASP A 136 -17.09 -22.64 15.60
N THR A 137 -17.81 -22.38 16.69
CA THR A 137 -17.25 -21.60 17.82
C THR A 137 -16.04 -22.27 18.45
N ALA A 138 -16.03 -23.60 18.58
CA ALA A 138 -14.93 -24.34 19.18
C ALA A 138 -13.70 -24.37 18.26
N GLY A 139 -13.88 -24.67 16.98
CA GLY A 139 -12.83 -24.65 15.96
C GLY A 139 -12.21 -23.25 15.81
N ARG A 140 -13.05 -22.21 15.85
CA ARG A 140 -12.57 -20.82 15.79
C ARG A 140 -11.74 -20.45 17.02
N HIS A 141 -12.13 -20.87 18.22
CA HIS A 141 -11.32 -20.66 19.42
C HIS A 141 -9.96 -21.35 19.31
N SER A 142 -9.92 -22.60 18.84
CA SER A 142 -8.66 -23.33 18.62
C SER A 142 -7.77 -22.67 17.57
N ALA A 143 -8.34 -22.14 16.49
CA ALA A 143 -7.60 -21.37 15.49
C ALA A 143 -7.06 -20.04 16.08
N ALA A 144 -7.83 -19.37 16.95
CA ALA A 144 -7.37 -18.18 17.65
C ALA A 144 -6.23 -18.48 18.65
N GLU A 145 -6.25 -19.64 19.33
CA GLU A 145 -5.11 -20.10 20.14
C GLU A 145 -3.86 -20.37 19.29
N THR A 146 -4.04 -20.88 18.08
CA THR A 146 -2.97 -21.04 17.10
C THR A 146 -2.41 -19.67 16.69
N ALA A 147 -3.27 -18.68 16.45
CA ALA A 147 -2.87 -17.29 16.20
C ALA A 147 -2.09 -16.67 17.35
N ALA A 148 -2.52 -16.89 18.60
CA ALA A 148 -1.83 -16.42 19.80
C ALA A 148 -0.43 -17.04 19.92
N SER A 149 -0.30 -18.35 19.64
CA SER A 149 0.97 -19.06 19.63
C SER A 149 1.90 -18.53 18.53
N TRP A 150 1.34 -18.25 17.36
CA TRP A 150 2.06 -17.65 16.24
C TRP A 150 2.55 -16.23 16.56
N LEU A 151 1.70 -15.38 17.15
CA LEU A 151 2.05 -14.02 17.57
C LEU A 151 3.17 -14.03 18.62
N LYS A 152 3.11 -14.96 19.58
CA LYS A 152 4.19 -15.17 20.55
C LYS A 152 5.51 -15.49 19.86
N ALA A 153 5.51 -16.39 18.87
CA ALA A 153 6.72 -16.74 18.12
C ALA A 153 7.25 -15.56 17.28
N ALA A 154 6.35 -14.79 16.68
CA ALA A 154 6.68 -13.59 15.91
C ALA A 154 7.34 -12.50 16.78
N GLU A 155 6.76 -12.20 17.95
CA GLU A 155 7.33 -11.25 18.90
C GLU A 155 8.69 -11.69 19.45
N ARG A 156 8.86 -12.99 19.73
CA ARG A 156 10.14 -13.55 20.17
C ARG A 156 11.23 -13.32 19.12
N ALA A 157 10.91 -13.52 17.84
CA ALA A 157 11.83 -13.28 16.74
C ALA A 157 12.19 -11.79 16.58
N LEU A 158 11.23 -10.88 16.78
CA LEU A 158 11.43 -9.44 16.68
C LEU A 158 12.22 -8.84 17.85
N THR A 159 11.98 -9.32 19.06
CA THR A 159 12.53 -8.74 20.30
C THR A 159 13.80 -9.42 20.80
N GLY A 160 14.21 -10.52 20.18
CA GLY A 160 15.40 -11.28 20.58
C GLY A 160 15.24 -12.04 21.90
N GLY A 161 14.01 -12.45 22.24
CA GLY A 161 13.75 -13.32 23.40
C GLY A 161 12.84 -12.77 24.50
N ALA A 162 12.24 -11.58 24.35
CA ALA A 162 11.23 -11.14 25.30
C ALA A 162 9.91 -11.89 25.07
N GLU A 163 9.38 -12.51 26.13
CA GLU A 163 8.16 -13.31 26.04
C GLU A 163 6.94 -12.49 26.47
N ALA A 164 6.22 -11.95 25.49
CA ALA A 164 4.82 -11.60 25.70
C ALA A 164 4.01 -12.87 25.94
N VAL A 165 3.06 -12.79 26.86
CA VAL A 165 2.09 -13.87 27.08
C VAL A 165 0.83 -13.51 26.31
N TRP A 166 0.40 -14.43 25.45
CA TRP A 166 -0.85 -14.32 24.71
C TRP A 166 -1.85 -15.32 25.26
N THR A 167 -3.05 -14.85 25.60
CA THR A 167 -4.17 -15.70 26.02
C THR A 167 -5.39 -15.38 25.14
N VAL A 168 -6.26 -16.38 24.98
CA VAL A 168 -7.49 -16.26 24.20
C VAL A 168 -8.66 -16.57 25.13
N GLN A 169 -9.70 -15.74 25.04
CA GLN A 169 -10.95 -15.94 25.75
C GLN A 169 -12.10 -15.90 24.77
N ALA A 170 -12.94 -16.94 24.78
CA ALA A 170 -14.20 -16.92 24.05
C ALA A 170 -15.13 -15.85 24.64
N VAL A 171 -15.85 -15.14 23.77
CA VAL A 171 -16.88 -14.18 24.16
C VAL A 171 -18.24 -14.73 23.78
N GLU A 172 -19.22 -14.52 24.66
CA GLU A 172 -20.61 -14.88 24.41
C GLU A 172 -21.10 -14.21 23.10
N GLY A 173 -21.66 -14.98 22.17
CA GLY A 173 -22.02 -14.51 20.84
C GLY A 173 -21.05 -14.88 19.71
N GLY A 174 -19.98 -15.63 19.98
CA GLY A 174 -19.15 -16.27 18.94
C GLY A 174 -17.94 -15.45 18.46
N GLY A 175 -17.63 -14.36 19.16
CA GLY A 175 -16.35 -13.64 19.07
C GLY A 175 -15.31 -14.19 20.05
N TYR A 176 -14.15 -13.55 20.07
CA TYR A 176 -13.08 -13.87 21.02
C TYR A 176 -12.22 -12.64 21.32
N THR A 177 -11.57 -12.65 22.48
CA THR A 177 -10.62 -11.62 22.90
C THR A 177 -9.24 -12.24 23.02
N LEU A 178 -8.26 -11.63 22.36
CA LEU A 178 -6.85 -11.93 22.60
C LEU A 178 -6.29 -10.91 23.58
N GLU A 179 -5.71 -11.39 24.69
CA GLU A 179 -5.01 -10.56 25.64
C GLU A 179 -3.50 -10.76 25.47
N ARG A 180 -2.78 -9.66 25.27
CA ARG A 180 -1.33 -9.62 25.19
C ARG A 180 -0.78 -8.97 26.46
N ARG A 181 -0.04 -9.73 27.27
CA ARG A 181 0.62 -9.22 28.46
C ARG A 181 2.12 -9.09 28.25
N TRP A 182 2.64 -7.87 28.34
CA TRP A 182 4.07 -7.58 28.18
C TRP A 182 4.53 -6.51 29.18
N ARG A 183 5.58 -6.82 29.96
CA ARG A 183 6.17 -5.91 30.97
C ARG A 183 5.15 -5.29 31.93
N GLY A 184 4.12 -6.05 32.30
CA GLY A 184 3.05 -5.60 33.21
C GLY A 184 1.92 -4.81 32.55
N VAL A 185 2.02 -4.49 31.26
CA VAL A 185 0.94 -3.89 30.45
C VAL A 185 0.15 -5.00 29.78
N SER A 186 -1.18 -4.87 29.75
CA SER A 186 -2.09 -5.87 29.15
C SER A 186 -2.95 -5.21 28.08
N ASP A 187 -2.71 -5.56 26.82
CA ASP A 187 -3.48 -5.08 25.66
C ASP A 187 -4.60 -6.07 25.37
N HIS A 188 -5.81 -5.57 25.13
CA HIS A 188 -6.99 -6.40 24.88
C HIS A 188 -7.49 -6.17 23.46
N HIS A 189 -7.56 -7.24 22.69
CA HIS A 189 -7.97 -7.22 21.29
C HIS A 189 -9.26 -8.01 21.12
N ALA A 190 -10.39 -7.31 21.19
CA ALA A 190 -11.71 -7.92 21.01
C ALA A 190 -12.04 -8.06 19.51
N VAL A 191 -12.31 -9.28 19.08
CA VAL A 191 -12.75 -9.60 17.72
C VAL A 191 -14.19 -10.07 17.79
N ASP A 192 -15.11 -9.23 17.31
CA ASP A 192 -16.53 -9.50 17.39
C ASP A 192 -17.01 -10.47 16.28
N ALA A 193 -18.17 -11.08 16.52
CA ALA A 193 -18.78 -12.01 15.58
C ALA A 193 -19.21 -11.36 14.26
N ALA A 194 -19.48 -10.05 14.25
CA ALA A 194 -19.90 -9.33 13.06
C ALA A 194 -18.74 -9.21 12.05
N PHE A 195 -17.55 -8.85 12.54
CA PHE A 195 -16.32 -8.85 11.75
C PHE A 195 -15.99 -10.26 11.27
N LEU A 196 -16.06 -11.28 12.13
CA LEU A 196 -15.79 -12.67 11.74
C LEU A 196 -16.73 -13.17 10.63
N ALA A 197 -17.99 -12.73 10.64
CA ALA A 197 -18.98 -13.07 9.61
C ALA A 197 -18.88 -12.23 8.33
N SER A 198 -18.08 -11.15 8.34
CA SER A 198 -18.00 -10.14 7.27
C SER A 198 -17.41 -10.68 5.97
N GLN A 199 -17.68 -10.00 4.86
CA GLN A 199 -17.06 -10.33 3.57
C GLN A 199 -15.57 -10.01 3.56
N GLU A 200 -15.17 -9.01 4.34
CA GLU A 200 -13.79 -8.57 4.54
C GLU A 200 -12.98 -9.70 5.19
N ALA A 201 -13.45 -10.29 6.28
CA ALA A 201 -12.79 -11.41 6.96
C ALA A 201 -12.64 -12.62 6.03
N ARG A 202 -13.70 -12.97 5.27
CA ARG A 202 -13.67 -14.06 4.27
C ARG A 202 -12.63 -13.83 3.18
N ARG A 203 -12.58 -12.61 2.63
CA ARG A 203 -11.62 -12.24 1.58
C ARG A 203 -10.19 -12.24 2.11
N LEU A 204 -9.98 -11.74 3.32
CA LEU A 204 -8.69 -11.73 4.01
C LEU A 204 -8.20 -13.15 4.28
N HIS A 205 -9.07 -14.01 4.83
CA HIS A 205 -8.75 -15.42 5.07
C HIS A 205 -8.34 -16.11 3.76
N LYS A 206 -9.20 -16.07 2.74
CA LYS A 206 -8.94 -16.70 1.45
C LYS A 206 -7.61 -16.25 0.84
N LEU A 207 -7.35 -14.94 0.84
CA LEU A 207 -6.12 -14.40 0.29
C LEU A 207 -4.90 -14.82 1.14
N ALA A 208 -4.96 -14.70 2.47
CA ALA A 208 -3.84 -15.03 3.33
C ALA A 208 -3.46 -16.51 3.26
N GLN A 209 -4.44 -17.41 3.09
CA GLN A 209 -4.21 -18.85 2.93
C GLN A 209 -3.38 -19.20 1.68
N GLU A 210 -3.33 -18.36 0.63
CA GLU A 210 -2.45 -18.56 -0.54
C GLU A 210 -0.96 -18.66 -0.14
N GLN A 211 -0.57 -18.04 0.99
CA GLN A 211 0.82 -17.94 1.45
C GLN A 211 0.99 -18.30 2.93
N ALA A 212 0.00 -18.94 3.56
CA ALA A 212 0.05 -19.26 4.99
C ALA A 212 1.28 -20.11 5.37
N GLU A 213 1.66 -21.08 4.53
CA GLU A 213 2.83 -21.92 4.75
C GLU A 213 4.14 -21.12 4.76
N THR A 214 4.29 -20.16 3.85
CA THR A 214 5.45 -19.27 3.74
C THR A 214 5.69 -18.49 5.04
N TYR A 215 4.61 -18.11 5.74
CA TYR A 215 4.63 -17.31 6.96
C TYR A 215 4.33 -18.14 8.23
N ALA A 216 4.30 -19.47 8.14
CA ALA A 216 4.01 -20.34 9.27
C ALA A 216 5.08 -20.25 10.38
N ARG A 217 6.32 -19.92 10.01
CA ARG A 217 7.41 -19.61 10.95
C ARG A 217 8.14 -18.34 10.50
N PRO A 218 8.79 -17.61 11.43
CA PRO A 218 9.56 -16.42 11.09
C PRO A 218 10.64 -16.71 10.04
N GLY A 219 10.61 -15.96 8.94
CA GLY A 219 11.67 -15.89 7.95
C GLY A 219 12.67 -14.78 8.23
N ARG A 220 13.71 -14.69 7.41
CA ARG A 220 14.73 -13.63 7.48
C ARG A 220 14.92 -12.98 6.13
N LEU A 221 14.85 -11.65 6.09
CA LEU A 221 15.18 -10.90 4.88
C LEU A 221 16.68 -10.58 4.89
N VAL A 222 17.40 -11.10 3.90
CA VAL A 222 18.87 -10.97 3.79
C VAL A 222 19.26 -10.39 2.43
N LYS A 223 20.49 -9.88 2.31
CA LYS A 223 21.00 -9.37 1.04
C LYS A 223 21.36 -10.52 0.11
N ALA A 224 21.02 -10.38 -1.17
CA ALA A 224 21.43 -11.32 -2.21
C ALA A 224 22.97 -11.46 -2.23
N GLY A 225 23.46 -12.70 -2.17
CA GLY A 225 24.90 -13.02 -2.09
C GLY A 225 25.48 -13.18 -0.67
N SER A 226 24.66 -13.02 0.38
CA SER A 226 25.00 -13.51 1.72
C SER A 226 24.98 -15.05 1.68
N ALA A 227 26.01 -15.73 2.19
CA ALA A 227 26.01 -17.20 2.23
C ALA A 227 24.77 -17.69 3.00
N PRO A 228 24.04 -18.71 2.49
CA PRO A 228 22.94 -19.31 3.23
C PRO A 228 23.47 -19.77 4.58
N VAL A 229 22.82 -19.35 5.67
CA VAL A 229 23.07 -19.99 6.96
C VAL A 229 22.33 -21.31 6.90
N GLU A 230 23.04 -22.38 6.49
CA GLU A 230 22.53 -23.74 6.60
C GLU A 230 22.16 -23.97 8.08
N ALA A 231 20.88 -24.23 8.34
CA ALA A 231 20.44 -24.70 9.64
C ALA A 231 20.93 -26.15 9.77
N GLU A 232 22.07 -26.35 10.45
CA GLU A 232 22.50 -27.69 10.83
C GLU A 232 21.43 -28.34 11.73
N PRO A 233 21.02 -29.59 11.46
CA PRO A 233 20.15 -30.33 12.35
C PRO A 233 20.97 -30.73 13.59
N VAL A 234 20.62 -30.14 14.74
CA VAL A 234 21.19 -30.55 16.02
C VAL A 234 20.52 -31.86 16.44
N GLU A 235 21.14 -32.99 16.12
CA GLU A 235 20.91 -34.25 16.84
C GLU A 235 21.69 -34.18 18.17
N GLY A 236 20.98 -34.21 19.29
CA GLY A 236 21.60 -34.44 20.61
C GLY A 236 21.18 -33.46 21.69
N GLU A 237 20.31 -33.95 22.58
CA GLU A 237 20.15 -33.69 24.02
C GLU A 237 20.05 -32.25 24.55
N GLU A 238 19.03 -32.09 25.41
CA GLU A 238 18.57 -30.91 26.13
C GLU A 238 19.68 -30.09 26.82
N GLU A 239 20.19 -29.05 26.14
CA GLU A 239 20.80 -27.88 26.80
C GLU A 239 20.34 -26.59 26.10
N GLU A 240 19.96 -25.59 26.90
CA GLU A 240 19.55 -24.25 26.44
C GLU A 240 20.68 -23.59 25.63
N VAL A 241 20.62 -23.72 24.30
CA VAL A 241 21.58 -23.05 23.42
C VAL A 241 21.24 -21.57 23.34
N ALA A 242 22.04 -20.76 24.05
CA ALA A 242 22.15 -19.33 23.79
C ALA A 242 22.54 -19.12 22.33
N VAL A 243 21.56 -18.70 21.51
CA VAL A 243 21.77 -18.33 20.12
C VAL A 243 22.70 -17.12 20.10
N ALA A 244 23.94 -17.32 19.66
CA ALA A 244 24.88 -16.24 19.39
C ALA A 244 24.20 -15.18 18.49
N PRO A 245 24.45 -13.88 18.70
CA PRO A 245 23.69 -12.82 18.05
C PRO A 245 23.99 -12.82 16.54
N ALA A 246 23.10 -13.42 15.77
CA ALA A 246 23.10 -13.34 14.31
C ALA A 246 23.01 -11.86 13.91
N ALA A 247 23.96 -11.40 13.12
CA ALA A 247 24.05 -10.01 12.67
C ALA A 247 22.78 -9.56 11.94
N LYS A 248 22.08 -8.53 12.46
CA LYS A 248 21.19 -7.58 11.75
C LYS A 248 20.24 -8.14 10.65
N ALA A 249 19.78 -9.37 10.72
CA ALA A 249 18.73 -9.87 9.82
C ALA A 249 17.38 -9.36 10.31
N ASN A 250 16.59 -8.71 9.44
CA ASN A 250 15.24 -8.29 9.79
C ASN A 250 14.34 -9.54 9.76
N PRO A 251 13.79 -9.98 10.91
CA PRO A 251 12.83 -11.07 10.91
C PRO A 251 11.57 -10.62 10.15
N VAL A 252 11.01 -11.52 9.36
CA VAL A 252 9.77 -11.31 8.60
C VAL A 252 8.82 -12.41 8.99
N THR A 253 7.73 -12.04 9.63
CA THR A 253 6.73 -13.00 10.11
C THR A 253 5.49 -12.96 9.24
N ARG A 254 5.12 -11.80 8.69
CA ARG A 254 3.89 -11.60 7.92
C ARG A 254 4.09 -10.80 6.63
N PRO A 255 3.12 -10.80 5.69
CA PRO A 255 3.21 -10.05 4.45
C PRO A 255 3.44 -8.54 4.61
N SER A 256 2.81 -7.88 5.59
CA SER A 256 3.03 -6.45 5.81
C SER A 256 4.48 -6.11 6.20
N GLU A 257 5.09 -6.94 7.05
CA GLU A 257 6.49 -6.78 7.46
C GLU A 257 7.44 -6.99 6.30
N LEU A 258 7.16 -7.95 5.41
CA LEU A 258 7.93 -8.13 4.19
C LEU A 258 7.91 -6.85 3.35
N LEU A 259 6.72 -6.31 3.09
CA LEU A 259 6.57 -5.08 2.32
C LEU A 259 7.31 -3.90 2.93
N ASP A 260 7.14 -3.68 4.23
CA ASP A 260 7.78 -2.57 4.92
C ASP A 260 9.30 -2.72 4.92
N ALA A 261 9.81 -3.95 5.10
CA ALA A 261 11.23 -4.23 5.04
C ALA A 261 11.80 -4.02 3.62
N ILE A 262 11.09 -4.42 2.57
CA ILE A 262 11.46 -4.17 1.17
C ILE A 262 11.51 -2.68 0.88
N PHE A 263 10.48 -1.92 1.26
CA PHE A 263 10.47 -0.47 1.03
C PHE A 263 11.53 0.25 1.86
N ALA A 264 11.69 -0.12 3.13
CA ALA A 264 12.70 0.46 4.01
C ALA A 264 14.11 0.19 3.51
N HIS A 265 14.38 -0.99 2.92
CA HIS A 265 15.66 -1.27 2.30
C HIS A 265 15.86 -0.45 1.03
N SER A 266 14.87 -0.44 0.15
CA SER A 266 14.98 0.16 -1.18
C SER A 266 15.10 1.68 -1.13
N ARG A 267 14.51 2.33 -0.11
CA ARG A 267 14.67 3.76 0.14
C ARG A 267 16.07 4.13 0.64
N LYS A 268 16.86 3.20 1.18
CA LYS A 268 18.20 3.53 1.71
C LYS A 268 19.12 3.98 0.58
N GLY A 269 19.66 5.19 0.72
CA GLY A 269 20.57 5.78 -0.25
C GLY A 269 19.88 6.40 -1.48
N LEU A 270 18.54 6.47 -1.50
CA LEU A 270 17.78 7.24 -2.48
C LEU A 270 17.46 8.62 -1.91
N ALA A 271 17.63 9.67 -2.73
CA ALA A 271 17.03 10.96 -2.50
C ALA A 271 15.72 11.02 -3.29
N ILE A 272 14.58 11.07 -2.60
CA ILE A 272 13.25 11.12 -3.20
C ILE A 272 12.67 12.51 -2.96
N SER A 273 12.43 13.25 -4.03
CA SER A 273 11.75 14.54 -4.00
C SER A 273 10.37 14.40 -4.63
N ARG A 274 9.36 14.99 -4.00
CA ARG A 274 7.98 15.05 -4.53
C ARG A 274 7.74 16.46 -5.07
N TYR A 275 7.27 16.54 -6.32
CA TYR A 275 6.88 17.81 -6.92
C TYR A 275 5.46 18.17 -6.51
N LYS A 276 5.26 19.34 -5.90
CA LYS A 276 3.93 19.86 -5.55
C LYS A 276 3.36 20.79 -6.62
N GLY A 277 4.24 21.49 -7.33
CA GLY A 277 3.88 22.36 -8.44
C GLY A 277 4.92 22.36 -9.54
N LEU A 278 4.52 22.77 -10.73
CA LEU A 278 5.36 22.87 -11.93
C LEU A 278 6.53 23.84 -11.72
N GLY A 279 6.35 24.87 -10.89
CA GLY A 279 7.38 25.85 -10.56
C GLY A 279 8.53 25.32 -9.70
N GLU A 280 8.42 24.12 -9.13
CA GLU A 280 9.51 23.45 -8.41
C GLU A 280 10.53 22.81 -9.36
N MET A 281 10.19 22.69 -10.65
CA MET A 281 11.06 22.19 -11.70
C MET A 281 11.79 23.35 -12.37
N ASN A 282 13.07 23.16 -12.69
CA ASN A 282 13.76 24.12 -13.55
C ASN A 282 13.28 23.96 -15.02
N ALA A 283 13.63 24.92 -15.89
CA ALA A 283 13.15 24.95 -17.27
C ALA A 283 13.55 23.70 -18.08
N GLU A 284 14.77 23.18 -17.87
CA GLU A 284 15.27 21.98 -18.54
C GLU A 284 14.50 20.73 -18.09
N GLN A 285 14.28 20.57 -16.77
CA GLN A 285 13.49 19.47 -16.21
C GLN A 285 12.05 19.50 -16.71
N LEU A 286 11.41 20.68 -16.73
CA LEU A 286 10.05 20.81 -17.23
C LEU A 286 9.97 20.46 -18.72
N TRP A 287 10.98 20.85 -19.50
CA TRP A 287 11.08 20.49 -20.90
C TRP A 287 11.19 18.97 -21.09
N GLU A 288 12.21 18.37 -20.49
CA GLU A 288 12.54 16.94 -20.66
C GLU A 288 11.41 16.02 -20.19
N THR A 289 10.73 16.38 -19.11
CA THR A 289 9.71 15.52 -18.47
C THR A 289 8.31 15.72 -19.03
N THR A 290 7.95 16.95 -19.40
CA THR A 290 6.54 17.32 -19.60
C THR A 290 6.25 17.91 -20.99
N LEU A 291 7.22 18.57 -21.63
CA LEU A 291 7.01 19.24 -22.91
C LEU A 291 7.57 18.49 -24.11
N ASP A 292 8.66 17.76 -23.92
CA ASP A 292 9.35 16.99 -24.96
C ASP A 292 8.38 16.00 -25.63
N PRO A 293 8.10 16.12 -26.94
CA PRO A 293 7.23 15.20 -27.66
C PRO A 293 7.61 13.71 -27.56
N ALA A 294 8.89 13.40 -27.33
CA ALA A 294 9.37 12.02 -27.19
C ALA A 294 9.07 11.41 -25.82
N ASN A 295 9.06 12.21 -24.75
CA ASN A 295 8.98 11.73 -23.37
C ASN A 295 7.67 12.10 -22.66
N ARG A 296 6.94 13.12 -23.12
CA ARG A 296 5.74 13.61 -22.45
C ARG A 296 4.64 12.57 -22.42
N SER A 297 3.96 12.50 -21.27
CA SER A 297 2.70 11.78 -21.12
C SER A 297 1.53 12.75 -21.18
N LEU A 298 0.54 12.45 -22.02
CA LEU A 298 -0.66 13.25 -22.20
C LEU A 298 -1.90 12.38 -22.02
N LEU A 299 -2.86 12.87 -21.26
CA LEU A 299 -4.19 12.28 -21.17
C LEU A 299 -5.12 13.02 -22.14
N ARG A 300 -5.71 12.31 -23.11
CA ARG A 300 -6.73 12.92 -23.98
C ARG A 300 -8.04 13.04 -23.20
N VAL A 301 -8.69 14.20 -23.28
CA VAL A 301 -9.99 14.43 -22.64
C VAL A 301 -11.09 13.80 -23.49
N GLU A 302 -11.93 12.99 -22.87
CA GLU A 302 -13.13 12.41 -23.49
C GLU A 302 -14.39 13.15 -23.04
N ALA A 303 -15.47 13.09 -23.84
CA ALA A 303 -16.70 13.81 -23.54
C ALA A 303 -17.28 13.45 -22.16
N GLU A 304 -17.27 12.17 -21.81
CA GLU A 304 -17.72 11.66 -20.50
C GLU A 304 -16.93 12.29 -19.33
N GLN A 305 -15.62 12.51 -19.51
CA GLN A 305 -14.78 13.13 -18.48
C GLN A 305 -15.08 14.62 -18.33
N ALA A 306 -15.47 15.29 -19.42
CA ALA A 306 -15.85 16.69 -19.41
C ALA A 306 -17.22 16.91 -18.75
N ASP A 307 -18.16 15.96 -18.91
CA ASP A 307 -19.44 15.93 -18.20
C ASP A 307 -19.22 15.88 -16.68
N VAL A 308 -18.38 14.95 -16.21
CA VAL A 308 -18.07 14.79 -14.77
C VAL A 308 -17.42 16.05 -14.20
N ALA A 309 -16.49 16.67 -14.95
CA ALA A 309 -15.87 17.93 -14.52
C ALA A 309 -16.91 19.06 -14.37
N HIS A 310 -17.90 19.11 -15.27
CA HIS A 310 -19.00 20.07 -15.19
C HIS A 310 -19.89 19.82 -13.97
N GLU A 311 -20.26 18.57 -13.68
CA GLU A 311 -21.06 18.24 -12.48
C GLU A 311 -20.32 18.62 -11.20
N ILE A 312 -19.02 18.34 -11.11
CA ILE A 312 -18.19 18.74 -9.96
C ILE A 312 -18.16 20.26 -9.84
N PHE A 313 -18.02 20.98 -10.95
CA PHE A 313 -18.04 22.44 -10.96
C PHE A 313 -19.39 23.00 -10.47
N GLU A 314 -20.52 22.49 -10.96
CA GLU A 314 -21.84 22.93 -10.52
C GLU A 314 -22.08 22.64 -9.04
N ARG A 315 -21.64 21.49 -8.53
CA ARG A 315 -21.74 21.18 -7.10
C ARG A 315 -20.87 22.10 -6.23
N LEU A 316 -19.67 22.46 -6.70
CA LEU A 316 -18.73 23.27 -5.92
C LEU A 316 -18.98 24.78 -6.04
N MET A 317 -19.51 25.25 -7.17
CA MET A 317 -19.62 26.67 -7.52
C MET A 317 -21.05 27.12 -7.83
N GLY A 318 -22.02 26.21 -7.86
CA GLY A 318 -23.44 26.53 -8.03
C GLY A 318 -24.04 27.20 -6.80
N ASP A 319 -25.24 27.77 -6.95
CA ASP A 319 -25.89 28.61 -5.93
C ASP A 319 -26.37 27.81 -4.71
N GLU A 320 -26.44 26.48 -4.82
CA GLU A 320 -26.89 25.60 -3.76
C GLU A 320 -25.76 25.27 -2.76
N VAL A 321 -25.93 25.71 -1.51
CA VAL A 321 -24.93 25.57 -0.45
C VAL A 321 -24.84 24.15 0.11
N GLU A 322 -25.97 23.44 0.19
CA GLU A 322 -26.06 22.12 0.83
C GLU A 322 -25.28 21.04 0.08
N PRO A 323 -25.44 20.88 -1.25
CA PRO A 323 -24.65 19.92 -2.03
C PRO A 323 -23.14 20.19 -1.97
N ARG A 324 -22.75 21.47 -1.93
CA ARG A 324 -21.36 21.90 -1.78
C ARG A 324 -20.79 21.45 -0.43
N ARG A 325 -21.53 21.68 0.65
CA ARG A 325 -21.11 21.32 2.02
C ARG A 325 -20.93 19.81 2.16
N ASP A 326 -21.89 19.03 1.69
CA ASP A 326 -21.86 17.57 1.79
C ASP A 326 -20.72 16.96 0.95
N PHE A 327 -20.46 17.54 -0.23
CA PHE A 327 -19.32 17.15 -1.07
C PHE A 327 -17.97 17.44 -0.36
N ILE A 328 -17.81 18.62 0.23
CA ILE A 328 -16.58 18.97 0.97
C ILE A 328 -16.42 18.03 2.18
N GLN A 329 -17.45 17.78 2.96
CA GLN A 329 -17.36 16.91 4.15
C GLN A 329 -17.01 15.46 3.78
N THR A 330 -17.62 14.93 2.72
CA THR A 330 -17.38 13.55 2.27
C THR A 330 -15.97 13.38 1.70
N ASN A 331 -15.47 14.38 0.97
CA ASN A 331 -14.18 14.30 0.29
C ASN A 331 -13.01 14.87 1.13
N ALA A 332 -13.26 15.63 2.20
CA ALA A 332 -12.21 16.18 3.06
C ALA A 332 -11.31 15.09 3.66
N LEU A 333 -11.87 13.91 3.95
CA LEU A 333 -11.12 12.75 4.47
C LEU A 333 -10.25 12.04 3.41
N SER A 334 -10.52 12.27 2.12
CA SER A 334 -9.72 11.74 1.00
C SER A 334 -8.42 12.55 0.80
N VAL A 335 -8.41 13.80 1.26
CA VAL A 335 -7.28 14.73 1.23
C VAL A 335 -6.40 14.50 2.47
N ALA A 336 -5.90 13.28 2.65
CA ALA A 336 -5.01 12.96 3.76
C ALA A 336 -3.53 13.28 3.48
N ASN A 337 -3.17 13.66 2.25
CA ASN A 337 -1.78 13.79 1.78
C ASN A 337 -1.42 15.17 1.20
N LEU A 338 -2.05 16.26 1.68
CA LEU A 338 -1.60 17.63 1.38
C LEU A 338 -0.56 18.16 2.38
N ASP A 339 -0.56 17.67 3.62
CA ASP A 339 0.40 18.08 4.66
C ASP A 339 0.98 16.88 5.42
N VAL A 340 2.07 16.30 4.87
CA VAL A 340 3.21 15.72 5.63
C VAL A 340 4.48 15.95 4.81
#